data_AF-A0A0B2PEQ0-F1
#
_entry.id   AF-A0A0B2PEQ0-F1
#
_cell.length_a   1.000
_cell.length_b   1.000
_cell.length_c   1.000
_cell.angle_alpha   90.00
_cell.angle_beta   90.00
_cell.angle_gamma   90.00
#
_symmetry.space_group_name_H-M   'P 1'
#
loop_
_entity.id
_entity.type
_entity.pdbx_description
1 polymer ?
#
loop_
_entity_poly.entity_id
_entity_poly.type
_entity_poly.pdbx_seq_one_letter_code
_entity_poly.pdbx_strand_id
1 'polypeptide(L)' 'EFKPISLIGCMYKIVAKLLANRLKKVLPSIIDERQSAFIQGRHLLHSVTIANEVVDEAKRSQKPCMVFKVDYEK' A
#
# COMPACT_ATOMS: atom_id res chain seq x y z
N GLU A 1 -23.15 -1.23 2.98
CA GLU A 1 -23.06 0.25 3.06
C GLU A 1 -22.46 0.81 1.78
N PHE A 2 -22.92 1.99 1.35
CA PHE A 2 -22.40 2.65 0.16
C PHE A 2 -21.17 3.50 0.52
N LYS A 3 -20.14 3.47 -0.33
CA LYS A 3 -18.99 4.39 -0.23
C LYS A 3 -19.24 5.57 -1.16
N PRO A 4 -19.64 6.76 -0.67
CA PRO A 4 -19.89 7.91 -1.53
C PRO A 4 -18.58 8.36 -2.20
N ILE A 5 -18.67 8.72 -3.48
CA ILE A 5 -17.56 9.28 -4.26
C ILE A 5 -17.84 10.76 -4.47
N SER A 6 -16.93 11.61 -4.00
CA SER A 6 -17.03 13.06 -4.21
C SER A 6 -16.63 13.42 -5.64
N LEU A 7 -17.57 13.93 -6.43
CA LEU A 7 -17.34 14.45 -7.77
C LEU A 7 -16.96 15.93 -7.69
N ILE A 8 -15.67 16.20 -7.47
CA ILE A 8 -15.12 17.58 -7.41
C ILE A 8 -14.77 18.07 -8.82
N GLY A 9 -14.84 19.39 -9.04
CA GLY A 9 -14.53 20.05 -10.31
C GLY A 9 -13.11 19.77 -10.84
N CYS A 10 -12.93 19.91 -12.17
CA CYS A 10 -11.69 19.58 -12.88
C CYS A 10 -10.48 20.37 -12.36
N MET A 11 -10.65 21.66 -12.05
CA MET A 11 -9.58 22.52 -11.52
C MET A 11 -8.95 21.97 -10.25
N TYR A 12 -9.78 21.48 -9.32
CA TYR A 12 -9.29 20.86 -8.08
C TYR A 12 -8.48 19.60 -8.37
N LYS A 13 -8.95 18.74 -9.29
CA LYS A 13 -8.23 17.53 -9.69
C LYS A 13 -6.87 17.84 -10.31
N ILE A 14 -6.77 18.92 -11.10
CA ILE A 14 -5.50 19.37 -11.70
C ILE A 14 -4.51 19.78 -10.60
N VAL A 15 -4.92 20.64 -9.67
CA VAL A 15 -4.06 21.09 -8.55
C VAL A 15 -3.64 19.91 -7.68
N ALA A 16 -4.57 19.01 -7.32
CA ALA A 16 -4.28 17.81 -6.55
C ALA A 16 -3.26 16.90 -7.26
N LYS A 17 -3.39 16.73 -8.58
CA LYS A 17 -2.45 15.93 -9.36
C LYS A 17 -1.06 16.56 -9.41
N LEU A 18 -0.97 17.88 -9.52
CA LEU A 18 0.30 18.61 -9.49
C LEU A 18 1.02 18.40 -8.16
N LEU A 19 0.30 18.50 -7.03
CA LEU A 19 0.85 18.24 -5.70
C LEU A 19 1.30 16.79 -5.55
N ALA A 20 0.48 15.83 -5.96
CA ALA A 20 0.84 14.41 -5.91
C ALA A 20 2.12 14.11 -6.72
N ASN A 21 2.29 14.72 -7.89
CA ASN A 21 3.49 14.55 -8.70
C ASN A 21 4.75 15.14 -8.04
N ARG A 22 4.62 16.22 -7.25
CA ARG A 22 5.74 16.77 -6.46
C ARG A 22 6.11 15.84 -5.31
N LEU A 23 5.11 15.37 -4.56
CA LEU A 23 5.31 14.46 -3.42
C LEU A 23 5.92 13.12 -3.84
N LYS A 24 5.54 12.62 -5.00
CA LYS A 24 6.09 11.37 -5.57
C LYS A 24 7.62 11.37 -5.67
N LYS A 25 8.27 12.53 -5.79
CA LYS A 25 9.74 12.63 -5.88
C LYS A 25 10.43 12.38 -4.52
N VAL A 26 9.75 12.68 -3.41
CA VAL A 26 10.31 12.59 -2.06
C VAL A 26 9.79 11.37 -1.28
N LEU A 27 8.63 10.82 -1.69
CA LEU A 27 8.07 9.63 -1.06
C LEU A 27 9.06 8.46 -0.95
N PRO A 28 9.86 8.12 -1.97
CA PRO A 28 10.78 6.98 -1.91
C PRO A 28 11.82 7.04 -0.79
N SER A 29 12.19 8.23 -0.31
CA SER A 29 13.15 8.37 0.81
C SER A 29 12.49 8.35 2.19
N ILE A 30 11.15 8.41 2.26
CA ILE A 30 10.39 8.48 3.51
C ILE A 30 9.73 7.13 3.82
N ILE A 31 9.31 6.41 2.78
CA ILE A 31 8.54 5.16 2.91
C ILE A 31 9.45 3.93 2.91
N ASP A 32 9.09 2.94 3.73
CA ASP A 32 9.76 1.65 3.78
C ASP A 32 9.58 0.87 2.47
N GLU A 33 10.54 0.00 2.14
CA GLU A 33 10.48 -0.85 0.94
C GLU A 33 9.30 -1.83 0.95
N ARG A 34 8.86 -2.26 2.14
CA ARG A 34 7.74 -3.19 2.32
C ARG A 34 6.38 -2.56 1.98
N GLN A 35 6.29 -1.23 1.94
CA GLN A 35 5.07 -0.53 1.55
C GLN A 35 4.92 -0.53 0.02
N SER A 36 4.07 -1.41 -0.51
CA SER A 36 3.94 -1.60 -1.97
C SER A 36 2.76 -0.86 -2.61
N ALA A 37 1.74 -0.49 -1.84
CA ALA A 37 0.52 0.08 -2.38
C ALA A 37 0.71 1.51 -2.91
N PHE A 38 0.09 1.83 -4.04
CA PHE A 38 0.02 3.17 -4.65
C PHE A 38 1.35 3.84 -5.01
N ILE A 39 2.44 3.08 -5.13
CA ILE A 39 3.77 3.57 -5.50
C ILE A 39 4.13 3.03 -6.89
N GLN A 40 4.61 3.91 -7.78
CA GLN A 40 5.00 3.49 -9.13
C GLN A 40 6.18 2.51 -9.05
N GLY A 41 6.09 1.42 -9.82
CA GLY A 41 7.16 0.40 -9.89
C GLY A 41 7.10 -0.63 -8.76
N ARG A 42 6.20 -0.47 -7.77
CA ARG A 42 5.93 -1.50 -6.77
C ARG A 42 4.63 -2.21 -7.12
N HIS A 43 4.69 -3.54 -7.18
CA HIS A 43 3.56 -4.38 -7.54
C HIS A 43 2.93 -5.01 -6.29
N LEU A 44 1.59 -5.01 -6.21
CA LEU A 44 0.85 -5.65 -5.11
C LEU A 44 1.20 -7.14 -4.95
N LEU A 45 1.45 -7.83 -6.07
CA LEU A 45 1.82 -9.24 -6.09
C LEU A 45 3.09 -9.52 -5.28
N HIS A 46 4.06 -8.59 -5.28
CA HIS A 46 5.30 -8.76 -4.54
C HIS A 46 5.05 -8.89 -3.03
N SER A 47 4.12 -8.10 -2.48
CA SER A 47 3.74 -8.20 -1.06
C SER A 47 3.04 -9.52 -0.73
N VAL A 48 2.23 -10.06 -1.65
CA VAL A 48 1.58 -11.37 -1.45
C VAL A 48 2.61 -12.49 -1.47
N THR A 49 3.58 -12.44 -2.38
CA THR A 49 4.68 -13.42 -2.43
C THR A 49 5.50 -13.41 -1.14
N ILE A 50 5.91 -12.23 -0.66
CA ILE A 50 6.66 -12.11 0.61
C ILE A 50 5.85 -12.70 1.77
N ALA A 51 4.55 -12.40 1.86
CA ALA A 51 3.71 -12.93 2.93
C ALA A 51 3.60 -14.47 2.88
N ASN A 52 3.47 -15.05 1.69
CA ASN A 52 3.44 -16.51 1.52
C ASN A 52 4.76 -17.16 1.93
N GLU A 53 5.90 -16.60 1.52
CA GLU A 53 7.22 -17.11 1.89
C GLU A 53 7.43 -17.13 3.40
N VAL A 54 7.03 -16.05 4.10
CA VAL A 54 7.10 -15.96 5.57
C VAL A 54 6.24 -17.02 6.25
N VAL A 55 5.01 -17.25 5.75
CA VAL A 55 4.13 -18.29 6.28
C VAL A 55 4.70 -19.69 6.03
N ASP A 56 5.24 -19.93 4.84
CA ASP A 56 5.84 -21.22 4.49
C ASP A 56 7.14 -21.49 5.24
N GLU A 57 7.93 -20.46 5.55
CA GLU A 57 9.09 -20.57 6.44
C GLU A 57 8.67 -20.92 7.88
N ALA A 58 7.64 -20.27 8.41
CA ALA A 58 7.13 -20.58 9.75
C ALA A 58 6.63 -22.03 9.86
N LYS A 59 5.91 -22.51 8.82
CA LYS A 59 5.47 -23.92 8.73
C LYS A 59 6.65 -24.89 8.68
N ARG A 60 7.67 -24.60 7.85
CA ARG A 60 8.86 -25.45 7.72
C ARG A 60 9.68 -25.50 9.01
N SER A 61 9.77 -24.39 9.72
CA SER A 61 10.51 -24.30 10.99
C SER A 61 9.72 -24.76 12.22
N GLN A 62 8.47 -25.22 12.04
CA GLN A 62 7.55 -25.63 13.11
C GLN A 62 7.40 -24.55 14.21
N LYS A 63 7.54 -23.28 13.83
CA LYS A 63 7.38 -22.14 14.73
C LYS A 63 5.92 -21.73 14.78
N PRO A 64 5.36 -21.46 15.97
CA PRO A 64 4.03 -20.86 16.06
C PRO A 64 4.03 -19.50 15.35
N CYS A 65 3.04 -19.28 14.48
CA CYS A 65 2.89 -18.06 13.70
C CYS A 65 1.54 -17.43 13.97
N MET A 66 1.50 -16.11 14.08
CA MET A 66 0.28 -15.32 14.23
C MET A 66 0.27 -14.23 13.16
N VAL A 67 -0.84 -14.13 12.42
CA VAL A 67 -1.06 -13.06 11.46
C VAL A 67 -2.02 -12.05 12.05
N PHE A 68 -1.53 -10.82 12.24
CA PHE A 68 -2.37 -9.72 12.72
C PHE A 68 -2.83 -8.87 11.55
N LYS A 69 -4.11 -9.04 11.17
CA LYS A 69 -4.72 -8.24 10.11
C LYS A 69 -5.35 -7.00 10.72
N VAL A 70 -4.73 -5.85 10.47
CA VAL A 70 -5.24 -4.53 10.86
C VAL A 70 -5.84 -3.84 9.65
N ASP A 71 -6.98 -3.20 9.83
CA ASP A 71 -7.59 -2.31 8.85
C ASP A 71 -8.00 -1.02 9.54
N TYR A 72 -7.99 0.08 8.81
CA TYR A 72 -8.47 1.35 9.32
C TYR A 72 -9.98 1.44 9.11
N GLU A 73 -10.71 1.80 10.17
CA GLU A 73 -12.08 2.26 10.01
C GLU A 73 -12.10 3.61 9.27
N LYS A 74 -13.16 3.83 8.50
CA LYS A 74 -13.28 4.98 7.61
C LYS A 74 -13.82 6.21 8.35
#